data_AF-A0A9Q8PMK9-F1
#
_entry.id   AF-A0A9Q8PMK9-F1
#
_cell.length_a   1.000
_cell.length_b   1.000
_cell.length_c   1.000
_cell.angle_alpha   90.00
_cell.angle_beta   90.00
_cell.angle_gamma   90.00
#
_symmetry.space_group_name_H-M   'P 1'
#
loop_
_entity.id
_entity.type
_entity.pdbx_description
1 polymer ?
#
loop_
_entity_poly.entity_id
_entity_poly.type
_entity_poly.pdbx_seq_one_letter_code
_entity_poly.pdbx_strand_id
1 'polypeptide(L)'
;MASLLSRRALPYFTAGAVGIAGTAYLSTRRPIMLDSAHQPPTKTLAFPASMLFSKQLTVTKSEQVNHDTKRITFALPGGDNEISGVPAGSAILTQHTPSNAWLPVLRPYTPISDPTTRGTLELLVKQYPNGRASTYMHSLSPGDHLSVRGPIPGYNWKIPQSSTSVLLVAGGAGITPIYSLAKGILSNADDQTKVQLLWGVNGERDIVLRDELEGLEQQYPGRLQVTYCVSGPDAQEKGEKWRKGYVNKGVLQQAIERCGSSWGDDQGKKVFLCGPPAMESAVGSTLTELGLGKKEVHKF
;
A
#
# COMPACT_ATOMS: atom_id res chain seq x y z
N MET A 1 -70.62 64.27 10.74
CA MET A 1 -69.78 64.91 11.77
C MET A 1 -68.69 63.93 12.18
N ALA A 2 -67.42 64.37 12.07
CA ALA A 2 -66.18 63.83 12.67
C ALA A 2 -65.88 62.31 12.51
N SER A 3 -64.97 61.87 11.64
CA SER A 3 -63.48 61.93 11.66
C SER A 3 -62.82 60.66 12.27
N LEU A 4 -61.78 60.20 11.56
CA LEU A 4 -60.52 59.59 12.03
C LEU A 4 -60.20 58.17 11.54
N LEU A 5 -59.13 58.14 10.74
CA LEU A 5 -58.37 57.02 10.20
C LEU A 5 -57.75 56.15 11.31
N SER A 6 -57.66 54.84 11.07
CA SER A 6 -56.60 54.01 11.68
C SER A 6 -56.47 52.65 10.96
N ARG A 7 -55.41 52.53 10.15
CA ARG A 7 -54.86 51.27 9.63
C ARG A 7 -54.13 50.51 10.75
N ARG A 8 -54.34 49.20 10.90
CA ARG A 8 -53.39 48.23 11.53
C ARG A 8 -53.62 46.87 10.86
N ALA A 9 -52.77 46.41 9.92
CA ALA A 9 -51.42 45.83 10.06
C ALA A 9 -51.42 44.47 10.79
N LEU A 10 -51.16 43.40 10.02
CA LEU A 10 -50.90 42.03 10.45
C LEU A 10 -49.70 41.97 11.42
N PRO A 11 -49.73 41.14 12.47
CA PRO A 11 -48.53 40.81 13.22
C PRO A 11 -47.69 39.77 12.43
N TYR A 12 -46.45 40.18 12.21
CA TYR A 12 -45.35 39.41 11.63
C TYR A 12 -44.98 38.22 12.53
N PHE A 13 -44.63 37.10 11.88
CA PHE A 13 -43.94 35.96 12.48
C PHE A 13 -42.67 36.43 13.21
N THR A 14 -42.59 36.16 14.51
CA THR A 14 -41.35 36.24 15.28
C THR A 14 -40.43 35.10 14.88
N ALA A 15 -39.51 35.37 13.94
CA ALA A 15 -38.29 34.60 13.75
C ALA A 15 -37.22 35.20 14.68
N GLY A 16 -36.83 34.45 15.71
CA GLY A 16 -35.77 34.91 16.62
C GLY A 16 -35.37 33.83 17.60
N ALA A 17 -34.34 33.06 17.24
CA ALA A 17 -33.31 32.45 18.11
C ALA A 17 -32.72 31.16 17.51
N VAL A 18 -32.09 31.24 16.33
CA VAL A 18 -31.10 30.26 15.87
C VAL A 18 -29.97 31.04 15.23
N GLY A 19 -29.00 31.52 16.01
CA GLY A 19 -27.97 32.41 15.47
C GLY A 19 -26.64 32.51 16.20
N ILE A 20 -26.45 31.83 17.34
CA ILE A 20 -25.22 32.02 18.14
C ILE A 20 -24.44 30.71 18.37
N ALA A 21 -25.07 29.54 18.31
CA ALA A 21 -24.34 28.26 18.44
C ALA A 21 -23.58 27.84 17.16
N GLY A 22 -24.04 28.27 15.98
CA GLY A 22 -23.42 27.91 14.69
C GLY A 22 -22.16 28.71 14.36
N THR A 23 -22.01 29.92 14.88
CA THR A 23 -20.88 30.80 14.58
C THR A 23 -19.62 30.42 15.37
N ALA A 24 -19.76 29.90 16.60
CA ALA A 24 -18.63 29.42 17.39
C ALA A 24 -18.05 28.07 16.89
N TYR A 25 -18.88 27.19 16.31
CA TYR A 25 -18.40 25.93 15.74
C TYR A 25 -17.61 26.13 14.43
N LEU A 26 -17.91 27.20 13.70
CA LEU A 26 -17.19 27.56 12.47
C LEU A 26 -15.92 28.39 12.74
N SER A 27 -15.71 28.92 13.94
CA SER A 27 -14.55 29.79 14.24
C SER A 27 -13.33 29.06 14.84
N THR A 28 -13.44 27.78 15.20
CA THR A 28 -12.33 27.01 15.81
C THR A 28 -11.58 26.11 14.83
N ARG A 29 -12.10 25.92 13.61
CA ARG A 29 -11.30 25.33 12.52
C ARG A 29 -10.51 26.44 11.84
N ARG A 30 -9.31 26.71 12.34
CA ARG A 30 -8.27 27.29 11.47
C ARG A 30 -8.18 26.35 10.26
N PRO A 31 -8.43 26.81 9.02
CA PRO A 31 -8.04 26.01 7.88
C PRO A 31 -6.55 25.73 8.06
N ILE A 32 -6.16 24.47 7.93
CA ILE A 32 -4.75 24.15 7.69
C ILE A 32 -4.47 24.83 6.36
N MET A 33 -3.96 26.06 6.40
CA MET A 33 -3.29 26.64 5.26
C MET A 33 -2.08 25.75 5.05
N LEU A 34 -2.18 24.85 4.07
CA LEU A 34 -1.01 24.26 3.44
C LEU A 34 -0.19 25.45 2.97
N ASP A 35 0.90 25.73 3.68
CA ASP A 35 1.92 26.69 3.28
C ASP A 35 2.67 26.11 2.07
N SER A 36 1.96 25.98 0.95
CA SER A 36 2.50 25.55 -0.35
C SER A 36 3.32 26.65 -1.01
N ALA A 37 3.41 27.84 -0.41
CA ALA A 37 4.12 28.98 -0.96
C ALA A 37 5.65 28.89 -0.77
N HIS A 38 6.14 28.04 0.15
CA HIS A 38 7.56 27.96 0.50
C HIS A 38 8.21 26.59 0.24
N GLN A 39 7.48 25.60 -0.28
CA GLN A 39 8.10 24.34 -0.67
C GLN A 39 8.52 24.38 -2.14
N PRO A 40 9.82 24.26 -2.46
CA PRO A 40 10.24 24.13 -3.85
C PRO A 40 9.56 22.92 -4.49
N PRO A 41 9.27 22.96 -5.81
CA PRO A 41 8.63 21.84 -6.49
C PRO A 41 9.45 20.58 -6.27
N THR A 42 8.83 19.57 -5.67
CA THR A 42 9.49 18.30 -5.40
C THR A 42 9.76 17.60 -6.71
N LYS A 43 11.04 17.36 -7.02
CA LYS A 43 11.44 16.68 -8.24
C LYS A 43 11.17 15.19 -8.09
N THR A 44 10.62 14.54 -9.10
CA THR A 44 10.56 13.07 -9.14
C THR A 44 11.90 12.52 -9.60
N LEU A 45 12.41 11.48 -8.93
CA LEU A 45 13.61 10.77 -9.33
C LEU A 45 13.46 10.27 -10.78
N ALA A 46 14.31 10.79 -11.65
CA ALA A 46 14.37 10.37 -13.04
C ALA A 46 15.15 9.05 -13.13
N PHE A 47 14.44 7.94 -13.11
CA PHE A 47 15.04 6.64 -13.33
C PHE A 47 15.48 6.48 -14.79
N PRO A 48 16.64 5.86 -15.07
CA PRO A 48 17.10 5.69 -16.43
C PRO A 48 16.24 4.65 -17.17
N ALA A 49 15.71 5.04 -18.34
CA ALA A 49 14.94 4.14 -19.19
C ALA A 49 15.81 3.13 -19.95
N SER A 50 17.11 3.41 -20.12
CA SER A 50 18.04 2.50 -20.80
C SER A 50 18.85 1.66 -19.80
N MET A 51 19.24 0.45 -20.22
CA MET A 51 20.07 -0.43 -19.40
C MET A 51 21.51 0.07 -19.20
N LEU A 52 21.94 1.08 -19.98
CA LEU A 52 23.30 1.63 -19.94
C LEU A 52 23.56 2.50 -18.71
N PHE A 53 22.52 3.04 -18.08
CA PHE A 53 22.66 3.95 -16.95
C PHE A 53 21.93 3.39 -15.72
N SER A 54 22.41 3.79 -14.53
CA SER A 54 21.78 3.49 -13.25
C SER A 54 21.83 4.73 -12.36
N LYS A 55 20.96 4.77 -11.35
CA LYS A 55 21.04 5.75 -10.26
C LYS A 55 21.60 5.06 -9.04
N GLN A 56 22.39 5.78 -8.25
CA GLN A 56 22.86 5.28 -6.96
C GLN A 56 21.97 5.84 -5.87
N LEU A 57 21.49 4.97 -4.98
CA LEU A 57 20.86 5.36 -3.74
C LEU A 57 21.83 5.07 -2.60
N THR A 58 21.90 5.95 -1.59
CA THR A 58 22.82 5.78 -0.46
C THR A 58 22.06 5.19 0.71
N VAL A 59 22.57 4.10 1.30
CA VAL A 59 21.99 3.48 2.49
C VAL A 59 22.16 4.44 3.67
N THR A 60 21.06 4.84 4.29
CA THR A 60 21.08 5.65 5.52
C THR A 60 20.80 4.81 6.74
N LYS A 61 20.02 3.73 6.60
CA LYS A 61 19.63 2.85 7.69
C LYS A 61 19.49 1.41 7.21
N SER A 62 19.89 0.46 8.05
CA SER A 62 19.87 -0.98 7.78
C SER A 62 19.50 -1.71 9.07
N GLU A 63 18.26 -2.19 9.18
CA GLU A 63 17.67 -2.69 10.43
C GLU A 63 17.11 -4.09 10.27
N GLN A 64 17.52 -5.00 11.15
CA GLN A 64 16.95 -6.33 11.21
C GLN A 64 15.53 -6.26 11.80
N VAL A 65 14.51 -6.69 11.03
CA VAL A 65 13.10 -6.66 11.46
C VAL A 65 12.72 -7.95 12.19
N ASN A 66 13.21 -9.09 11.70
CA ASN A 66 13.04 -10.39 12.34
C ASN A 66 14.25 -11.28 12.01
N HIS A 67 14.17 -12.59 12.22
CA HIS A 67 15.28 -13.51 11.97
C HIS A 67 15.84 -13.55 10.53
N ASP A 68 15.08 -13.14 9.50
CA ASP A 68 15.52 -13.24 8.09
C ASP A 68 15.15 -12.04 7.22
N THR A 69 14.50 -11.01 7.76
CA THR A 69 14.02 -9.85 7.01
C THR A 69 14.65 -8.57 7.55
N LYS A 70 15.11 -7.72 6.63
CA LYS A 70 15.76 -6.45 6.93
C LYS A 70 15.02 -5.30 6.26
N ARG A 71 14.86 -4.20 6.98
CA ARG A 71 14.39 -2.90 6.46
C ARG A 71 15.61 -2.06 6.11
N ILE A 72 15.66 -1.55 4.89
CA ILE A 72 16.78 -0.75 4.40
C ILE A 72 16.20 0.57 3.89
N THR A 73 16.66 1.67 4.48
CA THR A 73 16.27 3.02 4.09
C THR A 73 17.40 3.62 3.27
N PHE A 74 17.04 4.21 2.13
CA PHE A 74 17.96 4.83 1.21
C PHE A 74 17.66 6.31 1.06
N ALA A 75 18.69 7.15 1.04
CA ALA A 75 18.59 8.53 0.59
C ALA A 75 18.56 8.61 -0.94
N LEU A 76 17.66 9.44 -1.45
CA LEU A 76 17.59 9.81 -2.85
C LEU A 76 18.72 10.81 -3.20
N PRO A 77 19.26 10.79 -4.42
CA PRO A 77 20.34 11.70 -4.84
C PRO A 77 20.02 13.19 -4.64
N GLY A 78 18.77 13.59 -4.84
CA GLY A 78 18.31 14.97 -4.64
C GLY A 78 17.96 15.34 -3.20
N GLY A 79 18.12 14.44 -2.23
CA GLY A 79 17.73 14.66 -0.83
C GLY A 79 16.25 15.04 -0.70
N ASP A 80 15.91 15.87 0.29
CA ASP A 80 14.52 16.25 0.63
C ASP A 80 13.76 17.00 -0.48
N ASN A 81 14.47 17.44 -1.53
CA ASN A 81 13.89 18.07 -2.70
C ASN A 81 13.45 17.06 -3.77
N GLU A 82 13.68 15.77 -3.56
CA GLU A 82 13.33 14.69 -4.49
C GLU A 82 12.38 13.68 -3.84
N ILE A 83 11.50 13.07 -4.64
CA ILE A 83 10.65 11.94 -4.26
C ILE A 83 10.93 10.76 -5.18
N SER A 84 10.65 9.54 -4.72
CA SER A 84 10.85 8.36 -5.56
C SER A 84 9.91 8.33 -6.75
N GLY A 85 8.64 8.70 -6.56
CA GLY A 85 7.59 8.63 -7.58
C GLY A 85 7.34 7.22 -8.13
N VAL A 86 7.82 6.16 -7.47
CA VAL A 86 7.58 4.78 -7.89
C VAL A 86 6.11 4.46 -7.66
N PRO A 87 5.29 4.21 -8.69
CA PRO A 87 3.86 4.02 -8.50
C PRO A 87 3.53 2.82 -7.61
N ALA A 88 2.39 2.87 -6.92
CA ALA A 88 1.94 1.78 -6.05
C ALA A 88 1.93 0.43 -6.80
N GLY A 89 2.48 -0.61 -6.16
CA GLY A 89 2.63 -1.94 -6.78
C GLY A 89 3.71 -2.06 -7.86
N SER A 90 4.43 -0.98 -8.19
CA SER A 90 5.59 -1.03 -9.10
C SER A 90 6.87 -1.40 -8.35
N ALA A 91 7.92 -1.79 -9.08
CA ALA A 91 9.20 -2.16 -8.49
C ALA A 91 10.35 -1.31 -9.02
N ILE A 92 11.44 -1.23 -8.27
CA ILE A 92 12.74 -0.78 -8.80
C ILE A 92 13.60 -2.00 -9.11
N LEU A 93 14.41 -1.91 -10.16
CA LEU A 93 15.35 -2.96 -10.52
C LEU A 93 16.71 -2.67 -9.88
N THR A 94 17.05 -3.42 -8.84
CA THR A 94 18.35 -3.34 -8.19
C THR A 94 19.41 -4.05 -9.01
N GLN A 95 20.64 -3.54 -8.97
CA GLN A 95 21.81 -4.12 -9.62
C GLN A 95 22.98 -4.16 -8.66
N HIS A 96 23.65 -5.31 -8.58
CA HIS A 96 25.01 -5.42 -8.05
C HIS A 96 25.80 -6.45 -8.84
N THR A 97 27.11 -6.30 -8.89
CA THR A 97 28.01 -7.29 -9.49
C THR A 97 28.89 -7.87 -8.38
N PRO A 98 28.67 -9.14 -7.98
CA PRO A 98 29.55 -9.80 -7.02
C PRO A 98 31.00 -9.82 -7.51
N SER A 99 31.97 -9.70 -6.60
CA SER A 99 33.40 -9.70 -6.94
C SER A 99 33.86 -10.96 -7.68
N ASN A 100 33.17 -12.08 -7.47
CA ASN A 100 33.43 -13.37 -8.11
C ASN A 100 32.55 -13.64 -9.35
N ALA A 101 31.89 -12.64 -9.91
CA ALA A 101 30.99 -12.81 -11.05
C ALA A 101 31.23 -11.75 -12.13
N TRP A 102 31.13 -12.17 -13.38
CA TRP A 102 31.27 -11.27 -14.53
C TRP A 102 29.94 -10.57 -14.90
N LEU A 103 28.82 -11.22 -14.61
CA LEU A 103 27.48 -10.68 -14.89
C LEU A 103 26.83 -10.07 -13.64
N PRO A 104 26.15 -8.92 -13.79
CA PRO A 104 25.39 -8.32 -12.70
C PRO A 104 24.21 -9.20 -12.32
N VAL A 105 23.88 -9.18 -11.03
CA VAL A 105 22.63 -9.73 -10.50
C VAL A 105 21.60 -8.62 -10.48
N LEU A 106 20.53 -8.81 -11.23
CA LEU A 106 19.39 -7.91 -11.30
C LEU A 106 18.21 -8.50 -10.52
N ARG A 107 17.58 -7.70 -9.65
CA ARG A 107 16.40 -8.16 -8.91
C ARG A 107 15.39 -7.03 -8.68
N PRO A 108 14.11 -7.23 -9.00
CA PRO A 108 13.08 -6.28 -8.65
C PRO A 108 12.84 -6.30 -7.13
N TYR A 109 12.65 -5.11 -6.55
CA TYR A 109 12.14 -4.92 -5.21
C TYR A 109 11.08 -3.80 -5.23
N THR A 110 9.95 -4.03 -4.58
CA THR A 110 8.89 -3.02 -4.44
C THR A 110 9.15 -2.18 -3.20
N PRO A 111 9.26 -0.84 -3.33
CA PRO A 111 9.32 0.05 -2.18
C PRO A 111 8.08 -0.05 -1.28
N ILE A 112 8.29 0.04 0.02
CA ILE A 112 7.22 0.13 1.04
C ILE A 112 6.95 1.58 1.48
N SER A 113 7.86 2.51 1.18
CA SER A 113 7.68 3.95 1.39
C SER A 113 6.68 4.54 0.40
N ASP A 114 5.98 5.63 0.78
CA ASP A 114 5.07 6.30 -0.15
C ASP A 114 5.82 6.91 -1.34
N PRO A 115 5.23 6.90 -2.56
CA PRO A 115 5.86 7.49 -3.74
C PRO A 115 6.19 8.97 -3.57
N THR A 116 5.47 9.66 -2.69
CA THR A 116 5.58 11.09 -2.37
C THR A 116 6.46 11.38 -1.15
N THR A 117 7.04 10.35 -0.52
CA THR A 117 7.98 10.54 0.60
C THR A 117 9.22 11.26 0.09
N ARG A 118 9.51 12.43 0.68
CA ARG A 118 10.67 13.25 0.32
C ARG A 118 11.97 12.60 0.80
N GLY A 119 13.01 12.66 -0.02
CA GLY A 119 14.38 12.31 0.34
C GLY A 119 14.68 10.83 0.53
N THR A 120 13.68 9.98 0.72
CA THR A 120 13.92 8.57 1.07
C THR A 120 13.12 7.56 0.26
N LEU A 121 13.69 6.37 0.14
CA LEU A 121 13.03 5.16 -0.36
C LEU A 121 13.32 4.01 0.60
N GLU A 122 12.31 3.20 0.92
CA GLU A 122 12.47 2.06 1.84
C GLU A 122 12.17 0.73 1.17
N LEU A 123 13.05 -0.25 1.39
CA LEU A 123 12.87 -1.63 0.97
C LEU A 123 12.80 -2.55 2.17
N LEU A 124 11.93 -3.56 2.08
CA LEU A 124 11.85 -4.67 3.02
C LEU A 124 12.31 -5.94 2.32
N VAL A 125 13.44 -6.50 2.77
CA VAL A 125 14.14 -7.57 2.06
C VAL A 125 14.25 -8.81 2.93
N LYS A 126 13.59 -9.88 2.49
CA LYS A 126 13.76 -11.23 3.05
C LYS A 126 15.03 -11.88 2.50
N GLN A 127 15.87 -12.40 3.40
CA GLN A 127 17.04 -13.19 3.08
C GLN A 127 16.62 -14.60 2.69
N TYR A 128 17.22 -15.11 1.63
CA TYR A 128 17.02 -16.49 1.19
C TYR A 128 18.37 -17.20 1.27
N PRO A 129 18.44 -18.44 1.77
CA PRO A 129 19.66 -19.24 1.73
C PRO A 129 20.20 -19.28 0.30
N ASN A 130 21.48 -18.98 0.12
CA ASN A 130 22.17 -18.93 -1.18
C ASN A 130 21.61 -17.88 -2.17
N GLY A 131 20.74 -16.97 -1.72
CA GLY A 131 20.16 -15.93 -2.56
C GLY A 131 21.15 -14.81 -2.85
N ARG A 132 21.73 -14.76 -4.05
CA ARG A 132 22.74 -13.74 -4.42
C ARG A 132 22.28 -12.30 -4.14
N ALA A 133 21.07 -11.95 -4.60
CA ALA A 133 20.52 -10.61 -4.41
C ALA A 133 20.17 -10.30 -2.95
N SER A 134 19.47 -11.20 -2.26
CA SER A 134 19.04 -10.92 -0.89
C SER A 134 20.21 -10.95 0.09
N THR A 135 21.23 -11.79 -0.12
CA THR A 135 22.48 -11.76 0.65
C THR A 135 23.22 -10.44 0.47
N TYR A 136 23.34 -9.92 -0.76
CA TYR A 136 23.95 -8.62 -1.00
C TYR A 136 23.18 -7.48 -0.30
N MET A 137 21.85 -7.45 -0.44
CA MET A 137 21.03 -6.46 0.26
C MET A 137 21.20 -6.53 1.78
N HIS A 138 21.35 -7.74 2.34
CA HIS A 138 21.62 -7.93 3.76
C HIS A 138 23.02 -7.51 4.20
N SER A 139 24.01 -7.47 3.30
CA SER A 139 25.35 -6.96 3.61
C SER A 139 25.44 -5.43 3.64
N LEU A 140 24.45 -4.72 3.11
CA LEU A 140 24.46 -3.26 3.04
C LEU A 140 24.40 -2.63 4.44
N SER A 141 25.29 -1.66 4.65
CA SER A 141 25.43 -0.84 5.86
C SER A 141 25.28 0.64 5.53
N PRO A 142 24.95 1.50 6.53
CA PRO A 142 24.91 2.94 6.30
C PRO A 142 26.18 3.47 5.64
N GLY A 143 26.03 4.29 4.60
CA GLY A 143 27.13 4.78 3.76
C GLY A 143 27.34 4.00 2.47
N ASP A 144 26.87 2.75 2.37
CA ASP A 144 26.95 1.97 1.13
C ASP A 144 26.03 2.52 0.04
N HIS A 145 26.28 2.13 -1.20
CA HIS A 145 25.48 2.53 -2.36
C HIS A 145 24.81 1.34 -3.03
N LEU A 146 23.57 1.54 -3.48
CA LEU A 146 22.81 0.59 -4.28
C LEU A 146 22.51 1.18 -5.65
N SER A 147 22.93 0.48 -6.71
CA SER A 147 22.57 0.84 -8.08
C SER A 147 21.17 0.37 -8.42
N VAL A 148 20.33 1.28 -8.92
CA VAL A 148 18.92 1.03 -9.25
C VAL A 148 18.55 1.54 -10.64
N ARG A 149 17.55 0.90 -11.24
CA ARG A 149 16.85 1.31 -12.47
C ARG A 149 15.33 1.19 -12.29
N GLY A 150 14.57 1.58 -13.29
CA GLY A 150 13.14 1.36 -13.36
C GLY A 150 12.36 2.67 -13.55
N PRO A 151 11.24 2.88 -12.83
CA PRO A 151 10.50 1.80 -12.17
C PRO A 151 10.09 0.74 -13.21
N ILE A 152 10.07 -0.52 -12.83
CA ILE A 152 9.36 -1.58 -13.57
C ILE A 152 7.87 -1.32 -13.31
N PRO A 153 7.07 -1.01 -14.34
CA PRO A 153 5.66 -0.70 -14.15
C PRO A 153 4.91 -1.90 -13.54
N GLY A 154 4.19 -1.64 -12.45
CA GLY A 154 3.20 -2.56 -11.92
C GLY A 154 1.85 -2.41 -12.63
N TYR A 155 0.82 -3.01 -12.05
CA TYR A 155 -0.54 -2.83 -12.53
C TYR A 155 -1.02 -1.39 -12.37
N ASN A 156 -1.66 -0.85 -13.41
CA ASN A 156 -2.21 0.51 -13.41
C ASN A 156 -3.64 0.50 -12.85
N TRP A 157 -3.76 0.54 -11.52
CA TRP A 157 -5.05 0.56 -10.83
C TRP A 157 -5.93 1.71 -11.32
N LYS A 158 -7.17 1.39 -11.73
CA LYS A 158 -8.17 2.36 -12.15
C LYS A 158 -9.19 2.57 -11.05
N ILE A 159 -9.21 3.78 -10.49
CA ILE A 159 -10.11 4.16 -9.41
C ILE A 159 -11.55 3.85 -9.85
N PRO A 160 -12.27 3.00 -9.11
CA PRO A 160 -13.64 2.64 -9.44
C PRO A 160 -14.59 3.84 -9.34
N GLN A 161 -15.51 4.00 -10.30
CA GLN A 161 -16.53 5.08 -10.23
C GLN A 161 -17.51 4.93 -9.07
N SER A 162 -17.65 3.71 -8.53
CA SER A 162 -18.55 3.39 -7.43
C SER A 162 -17.81 2.58 -6.36
N SER A 163 -18.30 2.64 -5.11
CA SER A 163 -17.70 1.87 -4.02
C SER A 163 -17.71 0.38 -4.35
N THR A 164 -16.55 -0.25 -4.22
CA THR A 164 -16.29 -1.64 -4.59
C THR A 164 -15.31 -2.26 -3.60
N SER A 165 -14.99 -3.53 -3.78
CA SER A 165 -13.95 -4.22 -3.00
C SER A 165 -12.81 -4.73 -3.88
N VAL A 166 -11.67 -5.06 -3.31
CA VAL A 166 -10.58 -5.76 -4.02
C VAL A 166 -9.95 -6.82 -3.13
N LEU A 167 -9.62 -7.96 -3.72
CA LEU A 167 -8.92 -9.05 -3.03
C LEU A 167 -7.43 -9.00 -3.35
N LEU A 168 -6.61 -8.88 -2.31
CA LEU A 168 -5.16 -8.91 -2.38
C LEU A 168 -4.64 -10.13 -1.61
N VAL A 169 -3.79 -10.94 -2.24
CA VAL A 169 -3.27 -12.17 -1.66
C VAL A 169 -1.74 -12.15 -1.70
N ALA A 170 -1.12 -12.16 -0.53
CA ALA A 170 0.32 -12.14 -0.34
C ALA A 170 0.84 -13.46 0.24
N GLY A 171 2.04 -13.87 -0.16
CA GLY A 171 2.81 -14.94 0.46
C GLY A 171 4.21 -14.49 0.85
N GLY A 172 4.58 -14.61 2.13
CA GLY A 172 5.92 -14.24 2.60
C GLY A 172 6.33 -12.83 2.15
N ALA A 173 7.44 -12.71 1.42
CA ALA A 173 7.96 -11.44 0.91
C ALA A 173 7.09 -10.77 -0.17
N GLY A 174 6.12 -11.49 -0.75
CA GLY A 174 5.13 -10.93 -1.68
C GLY A 174 4.19 -9.90 -1.03
N ILE A 175 4.29 -9.71 0.28
CA ILE A 175 3.59 -8.63 0.98
C ILE A 175 4.00 -7.24 0.49
N THR A 176 5.21 -7.03 -0.03
CA THR A 176 5.68 -5.67 -0.38
C THR A 176 4.90 -5.03 -1.54
N PRO A 177 4.68 -5.68 -2.70
CA PRO A 177 3.80 -5.11 -3.73
C PRO A 177 2.34 -5.02 -3.30
N ILE A 178 1.86 -6.01 -2.52
CA ILE A 178 0.49 -6.04 -2.02
C ILE A 178 0.21 -4.89 -1.05
N TYR A 179 1.13 -4.64 -0.10
CA TYR A 179 1.09 -3.52 0.83
C TYR A 179 1.17 -2.18 0.10
N SER A 180 2.10 -2.05 -0.87
CA SER A 180 2.24 -0.84 -1.69
C SER A 180 0.95 -0.50 -2.43
N LEU A 181 0.31 -1.48 -3.08
CA LEU A 181 -0.97 -1.30 -3.75
C LEU A 181 -2.10 -0.97 -2.77
N ALA A 182 -2.22 -1.73 -1.67
CA ALA A 182 -3.24 -1.50 -0.65
C ALA A 182 -3.17 -0.07 -0.09
N LYS A 183 -1.97 0.38 0.29
CA LYS A 183 -1.73 1.71 0.82
C LYS A 183 -2.04 2.79 -0.21
N GLY A 184 -1.66 2.58 -1.48
CA GLY A 184 -2.00 3.48 -2.58
C GLY A 184 -3.52 3.66 -2.75
N ILE A 185 -4.29 2.56 -2.74
CA ILE A 185 -5.76 2.59 -2.81
C ILE A 185 -6.36 3.31 -1.61
N LEU A 186 -5.92 2.99 -0.39
CA LEU A 186 -6.49 3.53 0.84
C LEU A 186 -6.20 5.02 1.02
N SER A 187 -4.99 5.46 0.67
CA SER A 187 -4.53 6.84 0.82
C SER A 187 -5.11 7.81 -0.21
N ASN A 188 -5.69 7.30 -1.30
CA ASN A 188 -6.32 8.12 -2.32
C ASN A 188 -7.73 8.55 -1.87
N ALA A 189 -7.94 9.85 -1.69
CA ALA A 189 -9.22 10.40 -1.24
C ALA A 189 -10.38 10.17 -2.22
N ASP A 190 -10.07 10.07 -3.52
CA ASP A 190 -11.07 9.84 -4.58
C ASP A 190 -11.41 8.34 -4.73
N ASP A 191 -10.64 7.45 -4.10
CA ASP A 191 -10.87 6.02 -4.15
C ASP A 191 -11.58 5.55 -2.87
N GLN A 192 -12.75 4.94 -3.00
CA GLN A 192 -13.55 4.41 -1.88
C GLN A 192 -13.56 2.87 -1.81
N THR A 193 -12.61 2.23 -2.48
CA THR A 193 -12.47 0.77 -2.53
C THR A 193 -12.16 0.20 -1.15
N LYS A 194 -12.82 -0.92 -0.81
CA LYS A 194 -12.51 -1.74 0.36
C LYS A 194 -11.49 -2.83 0.00
N VAL A 195 -10.47 -2.99 0.81
CA VAL A 195 -9.36 -3.93 0.58
C VAL A 195 -9.52 -5.13 1.51
N GLN A 196 -9.64 -6.31 0.91
CA GLN A 196 -9.54 -7.61 1.60
C GLN A 196 -8.12 -8.15 1.36
N LEU A 197 -7.30 -8.20 2.40
CA LEU A 197 -5.91 -8.65 2.32
C LEU A 197 -5.75 -10.00 3.01
N LEU A 198 -5.34 -11.01 2.26
CA LEU A 198 -4.94 -12.32 2.77
C LEU A 198 -3.42 -12.43 2.76
N TRP A 199 -2.78 -12.72 3.89
CA TRP A 199 -1.32 -12.88 3.95
C TRP A 199 -0.92 -14.22 4.55
N GLY A 200 -0.33 -15.08 3.71
CA GLY A 200 0.23 -16.37 4.09
C GLY A 200 1.68 -16.27 4.56
N VAL A 201 1.96 -16.80 5.75
CA VAL A 201 3.32 -16.89 6.34
C VAL A 201 3.55 -18.27 7.00
N ASN A 202 4.81 -18.57 7.33
CA ASN A 202 5.14 -19.84 8.01
C ASN A 202 4.92 -19.72 9.51
N GLY A 203 5.36 -18.63 10.15
CA GLY A 203 5.11 -18.37 11.57
C GLY A 203 4.69 -16.94 11.85
N GLU A 204 4.16 -16.68 13.05
CA GLU A 204 3.79 -15.32 13.47
C GLU A 204 5.00 -14.37 13.45
N ARG A 205 6.20 -14.90 13.74
CA ARG A 205 7.48 -14.17 13.66
C ARG A 205 7.82 -13.65 12.26
N ASP A 206 7.16 -14.15 11.22
CA ASP A 206 7.40 -13.76 9.82
C ASP A 206 6.53 -12.57 9.39
N ILE A 207 5.66 -12.06 10.29
CA ILE A 207 4.76 -10.94 10.04
C ILE A 207 5.51 -9.62 10.30
N VAL A 208 6.19 -9.13 9.26
CA VAL A 208 7.15 -8.01 9.28
C VAL A 208 6.56 -6.60 9.13
N LEU A 209 5.27 -6.46 8.79
CA LEU A 209 4.56 -5.17 8.59
C LEU A 209 3.30 -5.09 9.46
N ARG A 210 3.32 -5.73 10.63
CA ARG A 210 2.14 -5.88 11.49
C ARG A 210 1.62 -4.52 11.93
N ASP A 211 2.49 -3.70 12.53
CA ASP A 211 2.10 -2.43 13.12
C ASP A 211 1.66 -1.44 12.04
N GLU A 212 2.29 -1.47 10.86
CA GLU A 212 1.89 -0.66 9.71
C GLU A 212 0.49 -1.07 9.19
N LEU A 213 0.22 -2.36 9.07
CA LEU A 213 -1.09 -2.87 8.64
C LEU A 213 -2.18 -2.57 9.68
N GLU A 214 -1.90 -2.74 10.97
CA GLU A 214 -2.82 -2.38 12.05
C GLU A 214 -3.08 -0.87 12.07
N GLY A 215 -2.06 -0.05 11.83
CA GLY A 215 -2.18 1.40 11.68
C GLY A 215 -3.07 1.79 10.49
N LEU A 216 -2.92 1.12 9.34
CA LEU A 216 -3.79 1.33 8.19
C LEU A 216 -5.25 0.92 8.48
N GLU A 217 -5.48 -0.20 9.18
CA GLU A 217 -6.83 -0.61 9.58
C GLU A 217 -7.50 0.41 10.52
N GLN A 218 -6.72 1.03 11.42
CA GLN A 218 -7.20 2.09 12.31
C GLN A 218 -7.47 3.40 11.57
N GLN A 219 -6.59 3.76 10.63
CA GLN A 219 -6.72 4.98 9.84
C GLN A 219 -7.89 4.93 8.85
N TYR A 220 -8.19 3.75 8.29
CA TYR A 220 -9.24 3.55 7.29
C TYR A 220 -10.27 2.49 7.75
N PRO A 221 -11.05 2.79 8.80
CA PRO A 221 -11.96 1.82 9.41
C PRO A 221 -13.02 1.35 8.41
N GLY A 222 -13.21 0.04 8.32
CA GLY A 222 -14.16 -0.58 7.38
C GLY A 222 -13.70 -0.61 5.91
N ARG A 223 -12.53 -0.03 5.60
CA ARG A 223 -11.92 -0.07 4.25
C ARG A 223 -10.75 -1.03 4.14
N LEU A 224 -10.09 -1.43 5.21
CA LEU A 224 -9.08 -2.49 5.19
C LEU A 224 -9.47 -3.61 6.15
N GLN A 225 -9.36 -4.84 5.68
CA GLN A 225 -9.44 -6.02 6.53
C GLN A 225 -8.29 -6.96 6.19
N VAL A 226 -7.44 -7.23 7.18
CA VAL A 226 -6.29 -8.14 7.04
C VAL A 226 -6.61 -9.49 7.68
N THR A 227 -6.36 -10.58 6.94
CA THR A 227 -6.42 -11.95 7.44
C THR A 227 -5.05 -12.62 7.29
N TYR A 228 -4.46 -13.04 8.41
CA TYR A 228 -3.19 -13.75 8.48
C TYR A 228 -3.44 -15.26 8.42
N CYS A 229 -2.79 -15.95 7.48
CA CYS A 229 -2.80 -17.40 7.36
C CYS A 229 -1.43 -17.94 7.76
N VAL A 230 -1.33 -18.59 8.93
CA VAL A 230 -0.07 -19.05 9.50
C VAL A 230 0.00 -20.57 9.42
N SER A 231 0.97 -21.09 8.67
CA SER A 231 1.02 -22.52 8.28
C SER A 231 1.91 -23.40 9.15
N GLY A 232 2.74 -22.83 10.01
CA GLY A 232 3.70 -23.55 10.85
C GLY A 232 3.05 -24.37 11.96
N PRO A 233 3.82 -25.27 12.60
CA PRO A 233 3.29 -26.20 13.60
C PRO A 233 2.65 -25.50 14.81
N ASP A 234 3.25 -24.39 15.26
CA ASP A 234 2.80 -23.61 16.40
C ASP A 234 1.65 -22.64 16.09
N ALA A 235 1.15 -22.65 14.85
CA ALA A 235 0.07 -21.77 14.44
C ALA A 235 -1.23 -22.08 15.19
N GLN A 236 -1.88 -21.01 15.64
CA GLN A 236 -3.16 -21.04 16.32
C GLN A 236 -4.15 -20.14 15.58
N GLU A 237 -5.40 -20.59 15.51
CA GLU A 237 -6.51 -19.73 15.09
C GLU A 237 -6.85 -18.76 16.23
N LYS A 238 -6.98 -17.47 15.91
CA LYS A 238 -7.18 -16.38 16.88
C LYS A 238 -8.21 -15.40 16.33
N GLY A 239 -9.44 -15.50 16.82
CA GLY A 239 -10.55 -14.65 16.38
C GLY A 239 -10.78 -14.74 14.86
N GLU A 240 -11.21 -13.63 14.25
CA GLU A 240 -11.57 -13.63 12.82
C GLU A 240 -10.41 -13.30 11.88
N LYS A 241 -9.31 -12.74 12.39
CA LYS A 241 -8.16 -12.29 11.58
C LYS A 241 -7.09 -13.35 11.39
N TRP A 242 -7.04 -14.39 12.23
CA TRP A 242 -5.96 -15.38 12.20
C TRP A 242 -6.49 -16.75 11.85
N ARG A 243 -6.00 -17.33 10.76
CA ARG A 243 -6.34 -18.66 10.28
C ARG A 243 -5.12 -19.56 10.36
N LYS A 244 -5.33 -20.78 10.85
CA LYS A 244 -4.29 -21.82 10.82
C LYS A 244 -4.22 -22.45 9.43
N GLY A 245 -3.00 -22.63 8.92
CA GLY A 245 -2.72 -23.25 7.63
C GLY A 245 -2.40 -22.25 6.52
N TYR A 246 -2.33 -22.77 5.29
CA TYR A 246 -2.13 -21.96 4.09
C TYR A 246 -3.42 -21.21 3.69
N VAL A 247 -3.28 -20.23 2.80
CA VAL A 247 -4.42 -19.64 2.08
C VAL A 247 -5.09 -20.76 1.26
N ASN A 248 -6.20 -21.27 1.77
CA ASN A 248 -6.93 -22.40 1.20
C ASN A 248 -8.27 -21.95 0.59
N LYS A 249 -9.01 -22.91 0.01
CA LYS A 249 -10.30 -22.66 -0.63
C LYS A 249 -11.33 -21.99 0.29
N GLY A 250 -11.43 -22.44 1.54
CA GLY A 250 -12.37 -21.86 2.50
C GLY A 250 -12.04 -20.40 2.82
N VAL A 251 -10.77 -20.08 3.05
CA VAL A 251 -10.32 -18.71 3.31
C VAL A 251 -10.56 -17.81 2.09
N LEU A 252 -10.23 -18.27 0.89
CA LEU A 252 -10.46 -17.53 -0.35
C LEU A 252 -11.94 -17.28 -0.59
N GLN A 253 -12.78 -18.30 -0.40
CA GLN A 253 -14.22 -18.19 -0.58
C GLN A 253 -14.82 -17.17 0.40
N GLN A 254 -14.45 -17.22 1.68
CA GLN A 254 -14.89 -16.22 2.68
C GLN A 254 -14.45 -14.80 2.29
N ALA A 255 -13.23 -14.62 1.79
CA ALA A 255 -12.75 -13.32 1.36
C ALA A 255 -13.51 -12.79 0.12
N ILE A 256 -13.84 -13.67 -0.83
CA ILE A 256 -14.65 -13.33 -2.01
C ILE A 256 -16.08 -12.97 -1.59
N GLU A 257 -16.68 -13.71 -0.66
CA GLU A 257 -18.01 -13.40 -0.12
C GLU A 257 -18.04 -12.02 0.55
N ARG A 258 -16.98 -11.66 1.29
CA ARG A 258 -16.83 -10.32 1.90
C ARG A 258 -16.66 -9.20 0.87
N CYS A 259 -16.05 -9.49 -0.28
CA CYS A 259 -15.99 -8.53 -1.39
C CYS A 259 -17.39 -8.18 -1.94
N GLY A 260 -18.35 -9.09 -1.80
CA GLY A 260 -19.73 -8.90 -2.25
C GLY A 260 -19.90 -9.02 -3.76
N SER A 261 -20.92 -8.36 -4.30
CA SER A 261 -21.29 -8.45 -5.72
C SER A 261 -20.46 -7.53 -6.64
N SER A 262 -19.91 -6.44 -6.11
CA SER A 262 -19.06 -5.48 -6.82
C SER A 262 -17.65 -5.50 -6.27
N TRP A 263 -16.69 -5.94 -7.10
CA TRP A 263 -15.29 -6.01 -6.71
C TRP A 263 -14.37 -6.02 -7.94
N GLY A 264 -13.14 -5.54 -7.75
CA GLY A 264 -12.17 -5.25 -8.80
C GLY A 264 -11.98 -3.74 -9.02
N ASP A 265 -11.51 -3.38 -10.20
CA ASP A 265 -11.29 -1.98 -10.60
C ASP A 265 -12.24 -1.57 -11.74
N ASP A 266 -12.07 -0.37 -12.28
CA ASP A 266 -12.84 0.10 -13.44
C ASP A 266 -12.58 -0.72 -14.74
N GLN A 267 -11.64 -1.66 -14.72
CA GLN A 267 -11.36 -2.61 -15.80
C GLN A 267 -12.01 -3.99 -15.55
N GLY A 268 -12.71 -4.17 -14.43
CA GLY A 268 -13.47 -5.37 -14.07
C GLY A 268 -12.94 -6.08 -12.83
N LYS A 269 -13.41 -7.32 -12.60
CA LYS A 269 -13.03 -8.12 -11.44
C LYS A 269 -11.51 -8.36 -11.42
N LYS A 270 -10.89 -8.10 -10.26
CA LYS A 270 -9.44 -8.27 -10.06
C LYS A 270 -9.10 -8.90 -8.72
N VAL A 271 -8.18 -9.87 -8.76
CA VAL A 271 -7.42 -10.41 -7.62
C VAL A 271 -5.95 -10.11 -7.87
N PHE A 272 -5.26 -9.58 -6.87
CA PHE A 272 -3.82 -9.37 -6.93
C PHE A 272 -3.11 -10.44 -6.11
N LEU A 273 -2.09 -11.06 -6.68
CA LEU A 273 -1.40 -12.20 -6.10
C LEU A 273 0.11 -12.02 -6.20
N CYS A 274 0.82 -12.14 -5.08
CA CYS A 274 2.27 -12.20 -5.09
C CYS A 274 2.78 -13.12 -3.97
N GLY A 275 3.64 -14.07 -4.31
CA GLY A 275 4.25 -14.94 -3.32
C GLY A 275 5.19 -15.99 -3.91
N PRO A 276 5.58 -17.00 -3.12
CA PRO A 276 6.36 -18.11 -3.65
C PRO A 276 5.62 -18.84 -4.77
N PRO A 277 6.31 -19.34 -5.82
CA PRO A 277 5.66 -19.97 -6.98
C PRO A 277 4.67 -21.08 -6.62
N ALA A 278 4.97 -21.88 -5.60
CA ALA A 278 4.08 -22.94 -5.11
C ALA A 278 2.75 -22.37 -4.59
N MET A 279 2.80 -21.28 -3.82
CA MET A 279 1.59 -20.60 -3.36
C MET A 279 0.81 -19.98 -4.51
N GLU A 280 1.49 -19.30 -5.44
CA GLU A 280 0.80 -18.66 -6.57
C GLU A 280 0.12 -19.66 -7.50
N SER A 281 0.70 -20.86 -7.62
CA SER A 281 0.10 -21.97 -8.35
C SER A 281 -1.12 -22.50 -7.61
N ALA A 282 -1.00 -22.80 -6.31
CA ALA A 282 -2.09 -23.34 -5.50
C ALA A 282 -3.28 -22.38 -5.44
N VAL A 283 -3.04 -21.11 -5.07
CA VAL A 283 -4.08 -20.06 -5.03
C VAL A 283 -4.69 -19.84 -6.41
N GLY A 284 -3.87 -19.79 -7.47
CA GLY A 284 -4.38 -19.62 -8.84
C GLY A 284 -5.33 -20.74 -9.29
N SER A 285 -4.99 -22.00 -8.98
CA SER A 285 -5.87 -23.15 -9.24
C SER A 285 -7.17 -23.06 -8.45
N THR A 286 -7.10 -22.73 -7.16
CA THR A 286 -8.29 -22.57 -6.32
C THR A 286 -9.17 -21.41 -6.76
N LEU A 287 -8.60 -20.28 -7.19
CA LEU A 287 -9.36 -19.16 -7.76
C LEU A 287 -10.08 -19.59 -9.04
N THR A 288 -9.46 -20.43 -9.87
CA THR A 288 -10.08 -20.98 -11.09
C THR A 288 -11.29 -21.86 -10.75
N GLU A 289 -11.18 -22.72 -9.73
CA GLU A 289 -12.31 -23.51 -9.22
C GLU A 289 -13.46 -22.64 -8.68
N LEU A 290 -13.14 -21.44 -8.17
CA LEU A 290 -14.10 -20.45 -7.69
C LEU A 290 -14.61 -19.52 -8.82
N GLY A 291 -14.31 -19.82 -10.08
CA GLY A 291 -14.80 -19.10 -11.25
C GLY A 291 -13.99 -17.86 -11.64
N LEU A 292 -12.78 -17.69 -11.11
CA LEU A 292 -11.88 -16.57 -11.42
C LEU A 292 -10.69 -17.05 -12.25
N GLY A 293 -10.68 -16.66 -13.52
CA GLY A 293 -9.67 -17.09 -14.47
C GLY A 293 -8.43 -16.20 -14.47
N LYS A 294 -7.55 -16.47 -15.45
CA LYS A 294 -6.29 -15.72 -15.63
C LYS A 294 -6.48 -14.24 -15.95
N LYS A 295 -7.65 -13.83 -16.45
CA LYS A 295 -7.92 -12.42 -16.78
C LYS A 295 -8.23 -11.59 -15.54
N GLU A 296 -8.80 -12.23 -14.53
CA GLU A 296 -9.15 -11.63 -13.24
C GLU A 296 -7.94 -11.63 -12.28
N VAL A 297 -6.97 -12.54 -12.45
CA VAL A 297 -5.81 -12.62 -11.56
C VAL A 297 -4.60 -11.86 -12.13
N HIS A 298 -4.17 -10.81 -11.44
CA HIS A 298 -2.88 -10.16 -11.67
C HIS A 298 -1.82 -10.75 -10.74
N LYS A 299 -0.71 -11.23 -11.32
CA LYS A 299 0.47 -11.67 -10.59
C LYS A 299 1.58 -10.63 -10.78
N PHE A 300 2.22 -10.22 -9.68
CA PHE A 300 3.34 -9.28 -9.68
C PHE A 300 4.66 -9.92 -10.11
#